data_AF-A0AAN9G0B9-F1
#
_entry.id   AF-A0AAN9G0B9-F1
#
_cell.length_a   1.000
_cell.length_b   1.000
_cell.length_c   1.000
_cell.angle_alpha   90.00
_cell.angle_beta   90.00
_cell.angle_gamma   90.00
#
_symmetry.space_group_name_H-M   'P 1'
#
loop_
_entity.id
_entity.type
_entity.pdbx_description
1 polymer ?
#
loop_
_entity_poly.entity_id
_entity_poly.type
_entity_poly.pdbx_seq_one_letter_code
_entity_poly.pdbx_strand_id
1 'polypeptide(L)'
;MVLLKPSPISVLVTAVSLMTTQSSAALLMRGSCQKSHKSVHFRVPGYLTSPIHTNECRETVSSSIAPVVSLNPGELLLFRRHYSTCCCAITETSLHETELQSADGRPPITLQYRRIEECVCVDCADLSTHRRVVLDTR
;
A
#
# COMPACT_ATOMS: atom_id res chain seq x y z
N MET A 1 -35.80 -26.07 -74.92
CA MET A 1 -34.48 -25.41 -74.87
C MET A 1 -34.13 -25.25 -73.40
N VAL A 2 -33.27 -26.12 -72.88
CA VAL A 2 -32.86 -26.15 -71.47
C VAL A 2 -31.65 -25.24 -71.31
N LEU A 3 -31.74 -24.24 -70.44
CA LEU A 3 -30.62 -23.41 -70.03
C LEU A 3 -30.43 -23.54 -68.52
N LEU A 4 -29.44 -24.35 -68.13
CA LEU A 4 -28.82 -24.34 -66.82
C LEU A 4 -28.07 -23.02 -66.65
N LYS A 5 -28.22 -22.37 -65.48
CA LYS A 5 -27.32 -21.29 -65.05
C LYS A 5 -26.97 -21.45 -63.57
N PRO A 6 -25.72 -21.21 -63.16
CA PRO A 6 -25.17 -21.71 -61.91
C PRO A 6 -25.45 -20.79 -60.73
N SER A 7 -25.49 -21.39 -59.54
CA SER A 7 -25.39 -20.72 -58.25
C SER A 7 -24.05 -19.99 -58.11
N PRO A 8 -24.01 -18.96 -57.26
CA PRO A 8 -22.92 -18.90 -56.30
C PRO A 8 -23.44 -18.78 -54.87
N ILE A 9 -22.81 -19.57 -54.01
CA ILE A 9 -22.91 -19.56 -52.56
C ILE A 9 -22.36 -18.22 -52.08
N SER A 10 -23.21 -17.35 -51.54
CA SER A 10 -22.77 -16.17 -50.79
C SER A 10 -22.33 -16.62 -49.38
N VAL A 11 -21.06 -16.97 -49.24
CA VAL A 11 -20.37 -16.94 -47.95
C VAL A 11 -19.92 -15.50 -47.72
N LEU A 12 -20.69 -14.70 -46.99
CA LEU A 12 -20.17 -13.45 -46.46
C LEU A 12 -19.59 -13.72 -45.08
N VAL A 13 -18.26 -13.74 -45.03
CA VAL A 13 -17.45 -13.85 -43.82
C VAL A 13 -17.74 -12.64 -42.94
N THR A 14 -18.23 -12.90 -41.73
CA THR A 14 -18.46 -11.92 -40.68
C THR A 14 -17.11 -11.34 -40.23
N ALA A 15 -16.71 -10.21 -40.80
CA ALA A 15 -15.62 -9.41 -40.26
C ALA A 15 -16.18 -8.51 -39.14
N VAL A 16 -16.42 -9.10 -37.97
CA VAL A 16 -16.58 -8.31 -36.75
C VAL A 16 -15.19 -7.81 -36.37
N SER A 17 -14.84 -6.62 -36.88
CA SER A 17 -13.71 -5.86 -36.34
C SER A 17 -14.06 -5.44 -34.92
N LEU A 18 -13.78 -6.32 -33.95
CA LEU A 18 -13.55 -5.89 -32.57
C LEU A 18 -12.31 -5.01 -32.60
N MET A 19 -12.52 -3.69 -32.71
CA MET A 19 -11.55 -2.74 -32.19
C MET A 19 -11.49 -2.99 -30.69
N THR A 20 -10.58 -3.88 -30.29
CA THR A 20 -10.10 -3.95 -28.93
C THR A 20 -9.38 -2.64 -28.68
N THR A 21 -10.11 -1.64 -28.19
CA THR A 21 -9.51 -0.54 -27.44
C THR A 21 -8.76 -1.21 -26.30
N GLN A 22 -7.46 -1.42 -26.51
CA GLN A 22 -6.53 -1.73 -25.46
C GLN A 22 -6.52 -0.48 -24.58
N SER A 23 -7.44 -0.44 -23.61
CA SER A 23 -7.32 0.41 -22.45
C SER A 23 -6.02 -0.03 -21.80
N SER A 24 -4.93 0.65 -22.13
CA SER A 24 -3.74 0.70 -21.29
C SER A 24 -4.21 1.37 -20.01
N ALA A 25 -4.83 0.55 -19.15
CA ALA A 25 -5.00 0.85 -17.76
C ALA A 25 -3.60 1.24 -17.31
N ALA A 26 -3.40 2.54 -17.08
CA ALA A 26 -2.26 2.99 -16.33
C ALA A 26 -2.27 2.11 -15.08
N LEU A 27 -1.33 1.17 -15.03
CA LEU A 27 -1.08 0.34 -13.87
C LEU A 27 -0.70 1.34 -12.79
N LEU A 28 -1.70 1.91 -12.12
CA LEU A 28 -1.53 2.68 -10.91
C LEU A 28 -0.74 1.75 -10.02
N MET A 29 0.53 2.09 -9.79
CA MET A 29 1.38 1.38 -8.85
C MET A 29 0.71 1.55 -7.49
N ARG A 30 -0.17 0.60 -7.16
CA ARG A 30 -0.95 0.62 -5.93
C ARG A 30 0.00 0.21 -4.83
N GLY A 31 0.66 1.21 -4.25
CA GLY A 31 1.17 1.06 -2.89
C GLY A 31 -0.01 0.77 -1.96
N SER A 32 0.26 0.08 -0.85
CA SER A 32 -0.77 -0.24 0.13
C SER A 32 -0.27 0.05 1.53
N CYS A 33 -1.19 0.45 2.39
CA CYS A 33 -0.96 0.60 3.82
C CYS A 33 -1.86 -0.40 4.55
N GLN A 34 -1.27 -1.22 5.42
CA GLN A 34 -1.99 -2.25 6.15
C GLN A 34 -1.67 -2.20 7.64
N LYS A 35 -2.72 -2.25 8.46
CA LYS A 35 -2.59 -2.46 9.90
C LYS A 35 -2.40 -3.95 10.17
N SER A 36 -1.39 -4.28 10.96
CA SER A 36 -1.11 -5.66 11.38
C SER A 36 -0.89 -5.73 12.89
N HIS A 37 -1.25 -6.86 13.49
CA HIS A 37 -1.06 -7.08 14.91
C HIS A 37 0.43 -7.33 15.23
N LYS A 38 0.91 -6.77 16.33
CA LYS A 38 2.30 -6.89 16.79
C LYS A 38 2.33 -7.19 18.29
N SER A 39 3.18 -8.13 18.70
CA SER A 39 3.49 -8.35 20.11
C SER A 39 4.87 -7.77 20.43
N VAL A 40 4.94 -6.94 21.47
CA VAL A 40 6.18 -6.31 21.95
C VAL A 40 6.44 -6.79 23.37
N HIS A 41 7.67 -7.21 23.65
CA HIS A 41 8.07 -7.63 24.99
C HIS A 41 8.83 -6.49 25.66
N PHE A 42 8.27 -5.96 26.75
CA PHE A 42 8.90 -4.89 27.51
C PHE A 42 9.66 -5.49 28.69
N ARG A 43 10.92 -5.07 28.88
CA ARG A 43 11.79 -5.53 29.98
C ARG A 43 12.05 -4.36 30.91
N VAL A 44 11.53 -4.45 32.12
CA VAL A 44 11.85 -3.51 33.21
C VAL A 44 12.63 -4.28 34.27
N PRO A 45 13.82 -3.80 34.68
CA PRO A 45 14.57 -4.44 35.76
C PRO A 45 13.73 -4.58 37.03
N GLY A 46 13.66 -5.79 37.58
CA GLY A 46 12.85 -6.11 38.77
C GLY A 46 11.40 -6.52 38.48
N TYR A 47 10.97 -6.55 37.21
CA TYR A 47 9.61 -6.95 36.83
C TYR A 47 9.61 -8.13 35.86
N LEU A 48 8.53 -8.91 35.89
CA LEU A 48 8.29 -9.98 34.94
C LEU A 48 8.08 -9.42 33.54
N THR A 49 8.67 -10.08 32.54
CA THR A 49 8.45 -9.72 31.14
C THR A 49 7.06 -10.17 30.73
N SER A 50 6.23 -9.23 30.28
CA SER A 50 4.88 -9.49 29.77
C SER A 50 4.78 -9.07 28.30
N PRO A 51 4.15 -9.87 27.41
CA PRO A 51 3.87 -9.47 26.05
C PRO A 51 2.77 -8.42 26.01
N ILE A 52 3.03 -7.30 25.34
CA ILE A 52 2.03 -6.27 25.03
C ILE A 52 1.54 -6.49 23.61
N HIS A 53 0.23 -6.70 23.45
CA HIS A 53 -0.44 -6.86 22.16
C HIS A 53 -0.88 -5.50 21.60
N THR A 54 -0.23 -5.08 20.53
CA THR A 54 -0.45 -3.78 19.87
C THR A 54 -0.61 -3.96 18.36
N ASN A 55 -0.60 -2.87 17.61
CA ASN A 55 -0.67 -2.85 16.15
C ASN A 55 0.53 -2.09 15.56
N GLU A 56 0.88 -2.40 14.32
CA GLU A 56 1.83 -1.65 13.49
C GLU A 56 1.24 -1.40 12.10
N CYS A 57 1.65 -0.30 11.48
CA CYS A 57 1.33 0.00 10.08
C CYS A 57 2.46 -0.50 9.19
N ARG A 58 2.12 -1.23 8.13
CA ARG A 58 3.07 -1.71 7.13
C ARG A 58 2.73 -1.09 5.77
N GLU A 59 3.73 -0.51 5.17
CA GLU A 59 3.67 0.07 3.84
C GLU A 59 4.27 -0.89 2.83
N THR A 60 3.57 -1.13 1.72
CA THR A 60 4.12 -1.81 0.55
C THR A 60 4.30 -0.79 -0.55
N VAL A 61 5.54 -0.46 -0.88
CA VAL A 61 5.88 0.43 -2.00
C VAL A 61 5.98 -0.40 -3.27
N SER A 62 5.29 0.03 -4.33
CA SER A 62 5.45 -0.55 -5.67
C SER A 62 6.19 0.42 -6.58
N SER A 63 6.92 -0.11 -7.56
CA SER A 63 7.55 0.71 -8.59
C SER A 63 7.45 0.06 -9.95
N SER A 64 7.29 0.88 -10.99
CA SER A 64 7.36 0.46 -12.40
C SER A 64 8.49 1.19 -13.10
N ILE A 65 9.04 0.54 -14.12
CA ILE A 65 10.01 1.15 -15.03
C ILE A 65 9.32 1.19 -16.39
N ALA A 66 9.18 2.40 -16.94
CA ALA A 66 8.56 2.63 -18.23
C ALA A 66 9.56 3.27 -19.20
N PRO A 67 9.47 2.96 -20.51
CA PRO A 67 10.24 3.67 -21.52
C PRO A 67 9.80 5.13 -21.58
N VAL A 68 10.75 6.03 -21.86
CA VAL A 68 10.45 7.45 -22.13
C VAL A 68 10.13 7.59 -23.61
N VAL A 69 8.95 8.14 -23.92
CA VAL A 69 8.59 8.55 -25.28
C VAL A 69 8.94 10.03 -25.42
N SER A 70 9.92 10.35 -26.26
CA SER A 70 10.35 11.73 -26.52
C SER A 70 10.63 11.94 -28.00
N LEU A 71 10.38 13.16 -28.48
CA LEU A 71 10.77 13.61 -29.82
C LEU A 71 12.27 13.92 -29.90
N ASN A 72 12.95 14.05 -28.76
CA ASN A 72 14.38 14.27 -28.67
C ASN A 72 15.11 12.92 -28.61
N PRO A 73 15.91 12.54 -29.62
CA PRO A 73 16.60 11.24 -29.65
C PRO A 73 17.54 11.00 -28.46
N GLY A 74 18.09 12.09 -27.89
CA GLY A 74 18.95 12.02 -26.70
C GLY A 74 18.23 11.59 -25.41
N GLU A 75 16.90 11.69 -25.37
CA GLU A 75 16.08 11.29 -24.21
C GLU A 75 15.56 9.85 -24.32
N LEU A 76 15.67 9.21 -25.49
CA LEU A 76 15.20 7.85 -25.75
C LEU A 76 16.08 6.74 -25.12
N LEU A 77 17.25 7.10 -24.60
CA LEU A 77 18.12 6.19 -23.86
C LEU A 77 17.75 6.10 -22.35
N LEU A 78 16.72 6.81 -21.93
CA LEU A 78 16.34 6.92 -20.53
C LEU A 78 15.12 6.04 -20.22
N PHE A 79 15.24 5.27 -19.13
CA PHE A 79 14.09 4.63 -18.49
C PHE A 79 13.63 5.50 -17.32
N ARG A 80 12.33 5.74 -17.22
CA ARG A 80 11.77 6.43 -16.06
C ARG A 80 11.22 5.42 -15.08
N ARG A 81 11.69 5.49 -13.84
CA ARG A 81 11.09 4.75 -12.74
C ARG A 81 10.00 5.59 -12.08
N HIS A 82 8.83 4.98 -11.90
CA HIS A 82 7.70 5.54 -11.18
C HIS A 82 7.51 4.74 -9.90
N TYR A 83 7.35 5.43 -8.78
CA TYR A 83 7.05 4.82 -7.48
C TYR A 83 5.58 5.05 -7.14
N SER A 84 5.00 4.16 -6.33
CA SER A 84 3.71 4.41 -5.70
C SER A 84 3.80 5.62 -4.78
N THR A 85 2.76 6.44 -4.76
CA THR A 85 2.67 7.64 -3.90
C THR A 85 2.09 7.36 -2.52
N CYS A 86 1.65 6.12 -2.25
CA CYS A 86 1.12 5.76 -0.92
C CYS A 86 2.26 5.64 0.08
N CYS A 87 2.24 6.49 1.10
CA CYS A 87 2.97 6.29 2.34
C CYS A 87 1.99 6.02 3.50
N CYS A 88 2.40 5.22 4.48
CA CYS A 88 1.54 4.92 5.64
C CYS A 88 1.51 6.07 6.65
N ALA A 89 0.31 6.58 6.96
CA ALA A 89 0.08 7.47 8.10
C ALA A 89 -0.82 6.82 9.15
N ILE A 90 -0.60 7.16 10.42
CA ILE A 90 -1.47 6.80 11.54
C ILE A 90 -2.49 7.90 11.71
N THR A 91 -3.78 7.58 11.59
CA THR A 91 -4.88 8.56 11.72
C THR A 91 -5.55 8.50 13.08
N GLU A 92 -5.53 7.33 13.74
CA GLU A 92 -6.17 7.13 15.03
C GLU A 92 -5.31 6.31 15.98
N THR A 93 -5.27 6.73 17.25
CA THR A 93 -4.62 6.00 18.35
C THR A 93 -5.49 5.99 19.58
N SER A 94 -5.38 4.93 20.37
CA SER A 94 -6.00 4.79 21.68
C SER A 94 -4.93 4.67 22.77
N LEU A 95 -5.22 5.18 23.97
CA LEU A 95 -4.35 5.03 25.14
C LEU A 95 -4.72 3.73 25.87
N HIS A 96 -3.72 2.90 26.17
CA HIS A 96 -3.88 1.64 26.88
C HIS A 96 -2.93 1.58 28.08
N GLU A 97 -3.32 0.76 29.04
CA GLU A 97 -2.53 0.50 30.23
C GLU A 97 -2.31 -0.99 30.41
N THR A 98 -1.18 -1.36 31.00
CA THR A 98 -0.90 -2.74 31.39
C THR A 98 -0.11 -2.73 32.70
N GLU A 99 -0.43 -3.67 33.58
CA GLU A 99 0.24 -3.81 34.87
C GLU A 99 1.39 -4.81 34.75
N LEU A 100 2.59 -4.39 35.17
CA LEU A 100 3.74 -5.27 35.32
C LEU A 100 3.86 -5.74 36.76
N GLN A 101 3.88 -7.06 36.91
CA GLN A 101 4.13 -7.72 38.17
C GLN A 101 5.63 -7.73 38.49
N SER A 102 5.98 -7.45 39.74
CA SER A 102 7.36 -7.52 40.21
C SER A 102 7.84 -8.97 40.28
N ALA A 103 9.09 -9.18 39.91
CA ALA A 103 9.80 -10.45 40.11
C ALA A 103 10.47 -10.54 41.49
N ASP A 104 10.69 -9.40 42.16
CA ASP A 104 11.44 -9.26 43.42
C ASP A 104 10.58 -8.77 44.61
N GLY A 105 9.25 -8.81 44.48
CA GLY A 105 8.30 -8.49 45.55
C GLY A 105 7.98 -7.00 45.74
N ARG A 106 8.38 -6.15 44.79
CA ARG A 106 7.97 -4.73 44.75
C ARG A 106 6.48 -4.58 44.40
N PRO A 107 5.89 -3.41 44.67
CA PRO A 107 4.56 -3.09 44.15
C PRO A 107 4.52 -3.20 42.62
N PRO A 108 3.37 -3.61 42.04
CA PRO A 108 3.21 -3.60 40.60
C PRO A 108 3.28 -2.17 40.04
N ILE A 109 3.67 -2.04 38.77
CA ILE A 109 3.70 -0.75 38.07
C ILE A 109 2.76 -0.78 36.87
N THR A 110 2.12 0.36 36.60
CA THR A 110 1.31 0.56 35.41
C THR A 110 2.15 1.16 34.30
N LEU A 111 2.21 0.48 33.16
CA LEU A 111 2.76 1.01 31.92
C LEU A 111 1.63 1.54 31.05
N GLN A 112 1.82 2.74 30.52
CA GLN A 112 0.94 3.34 29.53
C GLN A 112 1.57 3.25 28.15
N TYR A 113 0.77 2.93 27.13
CA TYR A 113 1.22 2.91 25.74
C TYR A 113 0.10 3.32 24.80
N ARG A 114 0.46 3.82 23.61
CA ARG A 114 -0.50 4.11 22.54
C ARG A 114 -0.59 2.93 21.58
N ARG A 115 -1.82 2.49 21.32
CA ARG A 115 -2.13 1.48 20.30
C ARG A 115 -2.63 2.17 19.05
N ILE A 116 -2.13 1.73 17.90
CA ILE A 116 -2.59 2.23 16.59
C ILE A 116 -3.95 1.62 16.30
N GLU A 117 -4.97 2.43 16.07
CA GLU A 117 -6.32 1.95 15.73
C GLU A 117 -6.60 2.06 14.24
N GLU A 118 -6.04 3.04 13.55
CA GLU A 118 -6.24 3.20 12.11
C GLU A 118 -4.97 3.69 11.40
N CYS A 119 -4.77 3.18 10.18
CA CYS A 119 -3.75 3.65 9.27
C CYS A 119 -4.25 3.68 7.82
N VAL A 120 -3.81 4.70 7.08
CA VAL A 120 -4.24 4.95 5.71
C VAL A 120 -3.06 5.27 4.81
N CYS A 121 -3.25 5.06 3.50
CA CYS A 121 -2.36 5.61 2.50
C CYS A 121 -2.58 7.12 2.39
N VAL A 122 -1.51 7.90 2.57
CA VAL A 122 -1.46 9.32 2.24
C VAL A 122 -0.45 9.55 1.13
N ASP A 123 -0.48 10.70 0.46
CA ASP A 123 0.59 11.08 -0.46
C ASP A 123 1.89 11.25 0.33
N CYS A 124 2.97 10.60 -0.11
CA CYS A 124 4.30 10.74 0.48
C CYS A 124 4.79 12.20 0.51
N ALA A 125 4.33 13.07 -0.41
CA ALA A 125 4.64 14.49 -0.38
C ALA A 125 4.03 15.22 0.85
N ASP A 126 2.91 14.74 1.37
CA ASP A 126 2.19 15.37 2.48
C ASP A 126 2.81 15.05 3.85
N LEU A 127 3.60 13.98 3.95
CA LEU A 127 4.24 13.54 5.19
C LEU A 127 5.30 14.53 5.73
N SER A 128 5.96 15.31 4.87
CA SER A 128 6.90 16.33 5.34
C SER A 128 6.23 17.42 6.17
N THR A 129 4.94 17.64 5.96
CA THR A 129 4.14 18.69 6.62
C THR A 129 3.55 18.19 7.96
N HIS A 130 3.24 16.89 8.06
CA HIS A 130 2.63 16.28 9.25
C HIS A 130 3.62 15.79 10.34
N ARG A 131 4.93 15.81 10.09
CA ARG A 131 5.97 15.43 11.07
C ARG A 131 5.96 16.23 12.39
N ARG A 132 5.18 17.31 12.49
CA ARG A 132 5.08 18.13 13.72
C ARG A 132 4.05 17.64 14.74
N VAL A 133 3.13 16.73 14.42
CA VAL A 133 1.98 16.44 15.31
C VAL A 133 2.17 15.23 16.24
N VAL A 134 3.07 14.29 15.92
CA VAL A 134 3.17 13.01 16.68
C VAL A 134 4.31 12.98 17.71
N LEU A 135 5.20 13.97 17.72
CA LEU A 135 6.31 14.05 18.68
C LEU A 135 6.13 15.09 19.79
N ASP A 136 5.01 15.82 19.80
CA ASP A 136 4.75 16.88 20.78
C ASP A 136 3.50 16.57 21.62
N THR A 137 3.59 15.50 22.40
CA THR A 137 2.79 15.38 23.63
C THR A 137 3.75 15.47 24.80
N ARG A 138 4.07 16.72 25.18
CA ARG A 138 4.51 17.05 26.54
C ARG A 138 3.31 17.12 27.47
#